data_AF-Q7U639-F1
#
_entry.id   AF-Q7U639-F1
#
_cell.length_a   1.000
_cell.length_b   1.000
_cell.length_c   1.000
_cell.angle_alpha   90.00
_cell.angle_beta   90.00
_cell.angle_gamma   90.00
#
_symmetry.space_group_name_H-M   'P 1'
#
loop_
_entity.id
_entity.type
_entity.pdbx_description
1 polymer ?
#
loop_
_entity_poly.entity_id
_entity_poly.type
_entity_poly.pdbx_seq_one_letter_code
_entity_poly.pdbx_strand_id
1 'polypeptide(L)'
;MSLPENPLGLSTLDELIGWTTTYFHFKHALEQVPLQPGEAQQYLEAFTPFRERLAHEMNKQAILEARLPKEMRDKIAAEKPNLLRIRELLS
;
A
#
# COMPACT_ATOMS: atom_id res chain seq x y z
N MET A 1 0.42 8.70 16.23
CA MET A 1 1.33 9.34 15.24
C MET A 1 0.48 10.12 14.26
N SER A 2 0.92 11.33 13.88
CA SER A 2 0.18 12.18 12.94
C SER A 2 0.52 11.83 11.51
N LEU A 3 -0.52 11.61 10.69
CA LEU A 3 -0.36 11.33 9.27
C LEU A 3 -0.16 12.64 8.49
N PRO A 4 0.62 12.62 7.40
CA PRO A 4 0.65 13.73 6.45
C PRO A 4 -0.72 13.96 5.82
N GLU A 5 -0.95 15.17 5.32
CA GLU A 5 -2.17 15.53 4.60
C GLU A 5 -2.42 14.52 3.47
N ASN A 6 -3.62 13.94 3.44
CA ASN A 6 -3.99 12.88 2.53
C ASN A 6 -5.44 13.03 2.06
N PRO A 7 -5.81 12.42 0.92
CA PRO A 7 -7.15 12.55 0.33
C PRO A 7 -8.28 12.01 1.21
N LEU A 8 -7.98 11.23 2.25
CA LEU A 8 -8.98 10.70 3.18
C LEU A 8 -9.32 11.68 4.30
N GLY A 9 -8.57 12.78 4.44
CA GLY A 9 -8.77 13.77 5.51
C GLY A 9 -8.46 13.23 6.90
N LEU A 10 -7.73 12.12 7.01
CA LEU A 10 -7.40 11.47 8.28
C LEU A 10 -6.09 12.02 8.82
N SER A 11 -6.05 12.32 10.11
CA SER A 11 -4.92 13.02 10.72
C SER A 11 -4.02 12.11 11.53
N THR A 12 -4.46 10.88 11.83
CA THR A 12 -3.72 9.93 12.67
C THR A 12 -3.78 8.51 12.14
N LEU A 13 -2.77 7.72 12.50
CA LEU A 13 -2.73 6.30 12.14
C LEU A 13 -3.90 5.52 12.77
N ASP A 14 -4.27 5.82 14.01
CA ASP A 14 -5.41 5.19 14.67
C ASP A 14 -6.74 5.46 13.95
N GLU A 15 -6.94 6.68 13.46
CA GLU A 15 -8.12 7.01 12.62
C GLU A 15 -8.11 6.22 11.31
N LEU A 16 -6.94 6.07 10.68
CA LEU A 16 -6.79 5.28 9.45
C LEU A 16 -7.11 3.80 9.69
N ILE A 17 -6.63 3.24 10.80
CA ILE A 17 -6.97 1.88 11.22
C ILE A 17 -8.48 1.77 11.47
N GLY A 18 -9.07 2.71 12.21
CA GLY A 18 -10.52 2.73 12.48
C GLY A 18 -11.39 2.86 11.23
N TRP A 19 -10.94 3.62 10.23
CA TRP A 19 -11.60 3.77 8.93
C TRP A 19 -11.52 2.49 8.07
N THR A 20 -10.49 1.67 8.31
CA THR A 20 -10.21 0.47 7.51
C THR A 20 -11.03 -0.72 7.98
N THR A 21 -12.20 -0.88 7.38
CA THR A 21 -13.12 -1.99 7.69
C THR A 21 -13.12 -3.10 6.64
N THR A 22 -12.60 -2.82 5.45
CA THR A 22 -12.59 -3.76 4.32
C THR A 22 -11.23 -3.83 3.66
N TYR A 23 -11.00 -4.91 2.92
CA TYR A 23 -9.81 -5.04 2.10
C TYR A 23 -9.68 -3.94 1.04
N PHE A 24 -10.81 -3.39 0.56
CA PHE A 24 -10.80 -2.27 -0.36
C PHE A 24 -10.29 -0.99 0.32
N HIS A 25 -10.78 -0.69 1.54
CA HIS A 25 -10.26 0.44 2.33
C HIS A 25 -8.76 0.27 2.58
N PHE A 26 -8.32 -0.94 2.91
CA PHE A 26 -6.91 -1.25 3.13
C PHE A 26 -6.04 -0.91 1.90
N LYS A 27 -6.42 -1.38 0.71
CA LYS A 27 -5.70 -1.04 -0.53
C LYS A 27 -5.75 0.45 -0.82
N HIS A 28 -6.91 1.07 -0.67
CA HIS A 28 -7.10 2.48 -0.95
C HIS A 28 -6.24 3.37 -0.03
N ALA A 29 -6.15 3.03 1.25
CA ALA A 29 -5.26 3.69 2.20
C ALA A 29 -3.80 3.60 1.78
N LEU A 30 -3.33 2.40 1.40
CA LEU A 30 -1.95 2.19 0.95
C LEU A 30 -1.63 2.92 -0.37
N GLU A 31 -2.63 3.16 -1.21
CA GLU A 31 -2.47 3.89 -2.47
C GLU A 31 -2.46 5.41 -2.24
N GLN A 32 -3.36 5.93 -1.40
CA GLN A 32 -3.63 7.36 -1.27
C GLN A 32 -2.89 8.04 -0.11
N VAL A 33 -2.56 7.31 0.94
CA VAL A 33 -1.90 7.86 2.13
C VAL A 33 -0.38 7.67 1.99
N PRO A 34 0.42 8.74 1.98
CA PRO A 34 1.88 8.64 1.91
C PRO A 34 2.46 8.27 3.28
N LEU A 35 2.18 7.05 3.72
CA LEU A 35 2.65 6.49 4.99
C LEU A 35 4.18 6.44 5.01
N GLN A 36 4.78 6.87 6.12
CA GLN A 36 6.19 6.63 6.39
C GLN A 36 6.44 5.14 6.64
N PRO A 37 7.66 4.61 6.46
CA PRO A 37 7.93 3.18 6.61
C PRO A 37 7.45 2.58 7.94
N GLY A 38 7.65 3.30 9.06
CA GLY A 38 7.18 2.85 10.37
C GLY A 38 5.65 2.82 10.50
N GLU A 39 4.95 3.81 9.94
CA GLU A 39 3.49 3.89 9.95
C GLU A 39 2.88 2.81 9.04
N ALA A 40 3.48 2.61 7.87
CA ALA A 40 3.12 1.56 6.94
C ALA A 40 3.27 0.19 7.59
N GLN A 41 4.39 -0.07 8.27
CA GLN A 41 4.58 -1.34 8.97
C GLN A 41 3.50 -1.57 10.04
N GLN A 42 3.26 -0.59 10.91
CA GLN A 42 2.22 -0.68 11.94
C GLN A 42 0.82 -0.91 11.33
N TYR A 43 0.51 -0.21 10.24
CA TYR A 43 -0.75 -0.39 9.53
C TYR A 43 -0.89 -1.79 8.91
N LEU A 44 0.17 -2.31 8.28
CA LEU A 44 0.20 -3.65 7.70
C LEU A 44 0.06 -4.73 8.78
N GLU A 45 0.68 -4.55 9.95
CA GLU A 45 0.59 -5.48 11.08
C GLU A 45 -0.81 -5.53 11.69
N ALA A 46 -1.48 -4.37 11.79
CA ALA A 46 -2.87 -4.27 12.26
C ALA A 46 -3.86 -5.08 11.40
N PHE A 47 -3.54 -5.30 10.12
CA PHE A 47 -4.38 -6.04 9.17
C PHE A 47 -3.66 -7.23 8.55
N THR A 48 -3.09 -8.10 9.39
CA THR A 48 -2.32 -9.29 8.95
C THR A 48 -3.02 -10.11 7.83
N PRO A 49 -4.33 -10.45 7.91
CA PRO A 49 -4.98 -11.20 6.83
C PRO A 49 -5.03 -10.43 5.49
N PHE A 50 -5.14 -9.11 5.54
CA PHE A 50 -5.13 -8.26 4.35
C PHE A 50 -3.72 -8.10 3.80
N ARG A 51 -2.71 -8.00 4.67
CA ARG A 51 -1.30 -7.99 4.30
C ARG A 51 -0.92 -9.26 3.53
N GLU A 52 -1.29 -10.45 4.03
CA GLU A 52 -0.98 -11.72 3.36
C GLU A 52 -1.64 -11.80 1.98
N ARG A 53 -2.91 -11.40 1.89
CA ARG A 53 -3.64 -11.32 0.62
C ARG A 53 -2.96 -10.36 -0.36
N LEU A 54 -2.54 -9.18 0.12
CA LEU A 54 -1.87 -8.17 -0.68
C LEU A 54 -0.52 -8.68 -1.18
N ALA A 55 0.29 -9.33 -0.34
CA ALA A 55 1.56 -9.92 -0.72
C ALA A 55 1.38 -10.96 -1.84
N HIS A 56 0.35 -11.81 -1.74
CA HIS A 56 0.04 -12.78 -2.78
C HIS A 56 -0.43 -12.13 -4.10
N GLU A 57 -1.24 -11.06 -4.02
CA GLU A 57 -1.63 -10.27 -5.21
C GLU A 57 -0.41 -9.59 -5.86
N MET A 58 0.47 -8.98 -5.06
CA MET A 58 1.67 -8.30 -5.53
C MET A 58 2.65 -9.27 -6.20
N ASN A 59 2.80 -10.49 -5.66
CA ASN A 59 3.64 -11.52 -6.26
C ASN A 59 3.08 -11.97 -7.63
N LYS A 60 1.76 -12.21 -7.71
CA LYS A 60 1.10 -12.49 -9.00
C LYS A 60 1.32 -11.36 -10.00
N GLN A 61 1.19 -10.12 -9.54
CA GLN A 61 1.39 -8.95 -10.37
C GLN A 61 2.85 -8.83 -10.84
N ALA A 62 3.83 -9.12 -9.98
CA ALA A 62 5.24 -9.13 -10.34
C ALA A 62 5.57 -10.17 -11.43
N ILE A 63 4.98 -11.36 -11.35
CA ILE A 63 5.12 -12.39 -12.39
C ILE A 63 4.55 -11.93 -13.74
N LEU A 64 3.41 -11.22 -13.72
CA LEU A 64 2.79 -10.66 -14.92
C LEU A 64 3.60 -9.48 -15.48
N GLU A 65 4.04 -8.57 -14.61
CA GLU A 65 4.87 -7.42 -14.96
C GLU A 65 6.24 -7.84 -15.52
N ALA A 66 6.82 -8.95 -15.05
CA ALA A 66 8.06 -9.50 -15.60
C ALA A 66 7.95 -9.87 -17.09
N ARG A 67 6.73 -10.08 -17.59
CA ARG A 67 6.44 -10.33 -19.02
C ARG A 67 6.23 -9.06 -19.82
N LEU A 68 6.10 -7.91 -19.15
CA LEU A 68 5.93 -6.61 -19.80
C LEU A 68 7.29 -5.99 -20.19
N PRO A 69 7.33 -5.21 -21.28
CA PRO A 69 8.49 -4.40 -21.63
C PRO A 69 8.88 -3.46 -20.47
N LYS A 70 10.18 -3.20 -20.31
CA LYS A 70 10.73 -2.33 -19.24
C LYS A 70 10.02 -0.97 -19.18
N GLU A 71 9.76 -0.36 -20.33
CA GLU A 71 9.09 0.93 -20.44
C GLU A 71 7.66 0.94 -19.84
N MET A 72 6.93 -0.16 -19.93
CA MET A 72 5.60 -0.31 -19.33
C MET A 72 5.69 -0.52 -17.82
N ARG A 73 6.73 -1.22 -17.34
CA ARG A 73 6.99 -1.37 -15.90
C ARG A 73 7.35 -0.04 -15.25
N ASP A 74 8.18 0.77 -15.91
CA ASP A 74 8.57 2.10 -15.41
C ASP A 74 7.35 3.04 -15.33
N LYS A 75 6.42 2.98 -16.29
CA LYS A 75 5.14 3.72 -16.23
C LYS A 75 4.28 3.32 -15.04
N ILE A 76 4.12 2.01 -14.80
CA ILE A 76 3.34 1.50 -13.65
C ILE A 76 3.97 1.95 -12.32
N ALA A 77 5.29 1.93 -12.21
CA ALA A 77 6.00 2.40 -11.02
C ALA A 77 5.81 3.91 -10.79
N ALA A 78 5.80 4.71 -11.85
CA ALA A 78 5.59 6.15 -11.78
C ALA A 78 4.15 6.52 -11.37
N GLU A 79 3.15 5.73 -11.76
CA GLU A 79 1.74 6.00 -11.43
C GLU A 79 1.41 5.74 -9.95
N LYS A 80 2.15 4.85 -9.26
CA LYS A 80 1.81 4.42 -7.89
C LYS A 80 3.04 4.34 -6.98
N PRO A 81 3.65 5.49 -6.63
CA PRO A 81 4.88 5.54 -5.83
C PRO A 81 4.69 4.97 -4.41
N ASN A 82 3.50 5.15 -3.82
CA ASN A 82 3.19 4.61 -2.50
C ASN A 82 3.16 3.08 -2.51
N LEU A 83 2.55 2.46 -3.53
CA LEU A 83 2.52 0.99 -3.65
C LEU A 83 3.91 0.39 -3.85
N LEU A 84 4.82 1.11 -4.53
CA LEU A 84 6.19 0.65 -4.71
C LEU A 84 6.92 0.55 -3.37
N ARG A 85 6.76 1.55 -2.50
CA ARG A 85 7.29 1.51 -1.13
C ARG A 85 6.69 0.37 -0.31
N ILE A 86 5.38 0.14 -0.44
CA ILE A 86 4.72 -0.97 0.26
C ILE A 86 5.24 -2.32 -0.24
N ARG A 87 5.53 -2.48 -1.54
CA ARG A 87 6.16 -3.70 -2.08
C ARG A 87 7.51 -3.99 -1.41
N GLU A 88 8.31 -2.96 -1.15
CA GLU A 88 9.59 -3.12 -0.45
C GLU A 88 9.41 -3.61 0.99
N LEU A 89 8.32 -3.22 1.67
CA LEU A 89 7.98 -3.66 3.03
C LEU A 89 7.33 -5.06 3.10
N LEU A 90 6.80 -5.55 1.98
CA LEU A 90 6.15 -6.85 1.88
C LEU A 90 7.08 -7.98 1.40
N SER A 91 8.30 -7.64 0.97
CA SER A 91 9.31 -8.60 0.50
C SER A 91 10.02 -9.34 1.63
#